data_AF-A0A2N2FQ86-F1
#
_entry.id   AF-A0A2N2FQ86-F1
#
_cell.length_a   1.000
_cell.length_b   1.000
_cell.length_c   1.000
_cell.angle_alpha   90.00
_cell.angle_beta   90.00
_cell.angle_gamma   90.00
#
_symmetry.space_group_name_H-M   'P 1'
#
loop_
_entity.id
_entity.type
_entity.pdbx_description
1 polymer ?
#
loop_
_entity_poly.entity_id
_entity_poly.type
_entity_poly.pdbx_seq_one_letter_code
_entity_poly.pdbx_strand_id
1 'polypeptide(L)'
;MSNSNLIVLCQPGEGKSCGACCGLYNYVDSSRSSLELRLRSRTKRFHQMVKNPDDVKLYAKETIASEDFARRYEVIYCCEYLGFLDKEEKKVGCLLHPMQNDGVDMRDVSFYGQELCAGHLCPSHYFIPHSQSQILIKIIDDWYLYGLVLTDIDLVTTYFRLIADRVGCEPKPEIFGNEHLKNIALEYFNWKTTWPFRSLETNRLGKYYFDGSQYMISHIDYEKFGREISPLNAILLSLSSSFKNAAELEAAEGLIWSNIGNFISTYQRYF
;
A
#
# COMPACT_ATOMS: atom_id res chain seq x y z
N MET A 1 -12.32 12.32 29.42
CA MET A 1 -11.70 11.30 28.56
C MET A 1 -11.85 11.76 27.13
N SER A 2 -10.85 12.40 26.55
CA SER A 2 -10.92 12.94 25.18
C SER A 2 -9.56 12.81 24.51
N ASN A 3 -9.61 12.34 23.26
CA ASN A 3 -8.58 12.23 22.24
C ASN A 3 -7.49 11.17 22.45
N SER A 4 -7.88 9.90 22.36
CA SER A 4 -7.13 8.99 21.48
C SER A 4 -7.16 9.59 20.07
N ASN A 5 -6.10 10.31 19.69
CA ASN A 5 -5.87 10.79 18.32
C ASN A 5 -5.80 9.58 17.39
N LEU A 6 -6.95 9.14 16.87
CA LEU A 6 -7.01 8.09 15.86
C LEU A 6 -6.28 8.62 14.62
N ILE A 7 -5.12 8.03 14.32
CA ILE A 7 -4.40 8.32 13.09
C ILE A 7 -5.15 7.63 11.94
N VAL A 8 -5.71 8.42 11.03
CA VAL A 8 -6.33 7.90 9.80
C VAL A 8 -5.22 7.47 8.85
N LEU A 9 -5.06 6.16 8.64
CA LEU A 9 -3.92 5.61 7.89
C LEU A 9 -3.95 6.01 6.40
N CYS A 10 -5.12 6.37 5.86
CA CYS A 10 -5.21 6.87 4.49
C CYS A 10 -4.64 8.29 4.35
N GLN A 11 -4.64 9.10 5.40
CA GLN A 11 -4.17 10.50 5.40
C GLN A 11 -3.39 10.78 6.70
N PRO A 12 -2.25 10.12 6.94
CA PRO A 12 -1.59 10.11 8.25
C PRO A 12 -0.83 11.40 8.58
N GLY A 13 -0.69 12.32 7.62
CA GLY A 13 0.02 13.58 7.79
C GLY A 13 0.16 14.35 6.47
N GLU A 14 1.19 15.20 6.39
CA GLU A 14 1.41 16.10 5.24
C GLU A 14 2.30 15.51 4.14
N GLY A 15 3.15 14.52 4.45
CA GLY A 15 4.15 14.01 3.50
C GLY A 15 3.67 12.88 2.59
N LYS A 16 2.56 12.21 2.91
CA LYS A 16 2.08 11.01 2.19
C LYS A 16 0.62 10.69 2.47
N SER A 17 0.07 9.79 1.69
CA SER A 17 -1.26 9.22 1.88
C SER A 17 -1.41 7.88 1.14
N CYS A 18 -2.58 7.25 1.27
CA CYS A 18 -2.91 6.01 0.57
C CYS A 18 -4.26 6.14 -0.15
N GLY A 19 -4.33 5.63 -1.39
CA GLY A 19 -5.56 5.59 -2.21
C GLY A 19 -6.09 4.17 -2.46
N ALA A 20 -5.65 3.17 -1.71
CA ALA A 20 -5.93 1.76 -2.03
C ALA A 20 -7.42 1.41 -2.00
N CYS A 21 -8.18 1.88 -1.00
CA CYS A 21 -9.63 1.64 -0.92
C CYS A 21 -10.42 2.39 -2.01
N CYS A 22 -9.81 3.38 -2.66
CA CYS A 22 -10.35 4.04 -3.84
C CYS A 22 -9.96 3.31 -5.14
N GLY A 23 -9.34 2.13 -5.05
CA GLY A 23 -8.95 1.29 -6.17
C GLY A 23 -7.64 1.66 -6.85
N LEU A 24 -6.80 2.51 -6.24
CA LEU A 24 -5.57 3.01 -6.86
C LEU A 24 -4.64 1.90 -7.39
N TYR A 25 -4.55 0.79 -6.66
CA TYR A 25 -3.70 -0.34 -7.02
C TYR A 25 -4.43 -1.45 -7.80
N ASN A 26 -5.72 -1.26 -8.11
CA ASN A 26 -6.54 -2.27 -8.80
C ASN A 26 -6.52 -2.13 -10.33
N TYR A 27 -5.91 -1.07 -10.89
CA TYR A 27 -5.68 -0.98 -12.33
C TYR A 27 -4.78 -2.11 -12.84
N VAL A 28 -5.04 -2.65 -14.04
CA VAL A 28 -4.18 -3.67 -14.67
C VAL A 28 -2.74 -3.17 -14.80
N ASP A 29 -2.58 -1.94 -15.27
CA ASP A 29 -1.33 -1.20 -15.13
C ASP A 29 -1.39 -0.31 -13.88
N SER A 30 -0.75 -0.78 -12.82
CA SER A 30 -0.57 -0.03 -11.57
C SER A 30 0.91 0.32 -11.33
N SER A 31 1.69 0.43 -12.40
CA SER A 31 3.04 0.95 -12.31
C SER A 31 3.01 2.38 -11.77
N ARG A 32 4.05 2.78 -11.03
CA ARG A 32 4.14 4.12 -10.44
C ARG A 32 3.90 5.22 -11.48
N SER A 33 4.60 5.15 -12.61
CA SER A 33 4.50 6.15 -13.68
C SER A 33 3.09 6.26 -14.27
N SER A 34 2.40 5.13 -14.44
CA SER A 34 1.03 5.10 -14.96
C SER A 34 0.05 5.72 -13.97
N LEU A 35 0.19 5.40 -12.68
CA LEU A 35 -0.64 5.98 -11.64
C LEU A 35 -0.37 7.48 -11.46
N GLU A 36 0.88 7.92 -11.48
CA GLU A 36 1.25 9.35 -11.44
C GLU A 36 0.61 10.12 -12.60
N LEU A 37 0.71 9.60 -13.84
CA LEU A 37 0.10 10.23 -15.01
C LEU A 37 -1.42 10.35 -14.86
N ARG A 38 -2.07 9.28 -14.37
CA ARG A 38 -3.51 9.24 -14.14
C ARG A 38 -3.94 10.27 -13.09
N LEU A 39 -3.32 10.23 -11.91
CA LEU A 39 -3.62 11.13 -10.80
C LEU A 39 -3.41 12.60 -11.21
N ARG A 40 -2.31 12.91 -11.89
CA ARG A 40 -2.00 14.26 -12.39
C ARG A 40 -3.04 14.73 -13.41
N SER A 41 -3.38 13.87 -14.38
CA SER A 41 -4.36 14.20 -15.42
C SER A 41 -5.75 14.47 -14.84
N ARG A 42 -6.19 13.65 -13.89
CA ARG A 42 -7.44 13.85 -13.14
C ARG A 42 -7.45 15.15 -12.36
N THR A 43 -6.41 15.39 -11.58
CA THR A 43 -6.28 16.61 -10.76
C THR A 43 -6.33 17.87 -11.62
N LYS A 44 -5.58 17.88 -12.74
CA LYS A 44 -5.59 18.99 -13.69
C LYS A 44 -6.98 19.19 -14.30
N ARG A 45 -7.61 18.12 -14.78
CA ARG A 45 -8.95 18.17 -15.38
C ARG A 45 -9.99 18.68 -14.37
N PHE A 46 -9.92 18.21 -13.13
CA PHE A 46 -10.82 18.62 -12.05
C PHE A 46 -10.74 20.13 -11.80
N HIS A 47 -9.54 20.67 -11.58
CA HIS A 47 -9.39 22.11 -11.35
C HIS A 47 -9.76 22.98 -12.56
N GLN A 48 -9.64 22.45 -13.77
CA GLN A 48 -10.05 23.16 -14.99
C GLN A 48 -11.57 23.19 -15.14
N MET A 49 -12.24 22.06 -14.92
CA MET A 49 -13.65 21.87 -15.24
C MET A 49 -14.61 22.16 -14.08
N VAL A 50 -14.24 21.79 -12.85
CA VAL A 50 -15.14 21.84 -11.70
C VAL A 50 -15.03 23.21 -11.05
N LYS A 51 -16.05 24.06 -11.24
CA LYS A 51 -16.20 25.37 -10.60
C LYS A 51 -17.32 25.37 -9.56
N ASN A 52 -18.27 24.47 -9.71
CA ASN A 52 -19.36 24.23 -8.76
C ASN A 52 -19.75 22.73 -8.76
N PRO A 53 -20.55 22.26 -7.79
CA PRO A 53 -20.89 20.84 -7.68
C PRO A 53 -21.58 20.22 -8.89
N ASP A 54 -22.31 20.99 -9.70
CA ASP A 54 -23.00 20.46 -10.89
C ASP A 54 -22.03 20.04 -12.00
N ASP A 55 -20.82 20.61 -12.02
CA ASP A 55 -19.77 20.30 -13.00
C ASP A 55 -19.15 18.91 -12.78
N VAL A 56 -19.29 18.33 -11.59
CA VAL A 56 -18.65 17.05 -11.20
C VAL A 56 -19.08 15.91 -12.13
N LYS A 57 -20.36 15.89 -12.54
CA LYS A 57 -20.89 14.88 -13.47
C LYS A 57 -20.21 14.95 -14.84
N LEU A 58 -19.94 16.16 -15.32
CA LEU A 58 -19.23 16.37 -16.58
C LEU A 58 -17.76 15.95 -16.45
N TYR A 59 -17.09 16.32 -15.35
CA TYR A 59 -15.73 15.86 -15.04
C TYR A 59 -15.63 14.33 -15.04
N ALA A 60 -16.57 13.64 -14.39
CA ALA A 60 -16.58 12.18 -14.30
C ALA A 60 -16.74 11.54 -15.69
N LYS A 61 -17.68 12.03 -16.49
CA LYS A 61 -17.90 11.58 -17.87
C LYS A 61 -16.64 11.73 -18.72
N GLU A 62 -15.99 12.89 -18.70
CA GLU A 62 -14.76 13.14 -19.46
C GLU A 62 -13.59 12.27 -18.95
N THR A 63 -13.51 12.02 -17.65
CA THR A 63 -12.49 11.15 -17.04
C THR A 63 -12.67 9.70 -17.50
N ILE A 64 -13.90 9.18 -17.47
CA ILE A 64 -14.23 7.83 -17.93
C ILE A 64 -13.96 7.67 -19.43
N ALA A 65 -14.26 8.70 -20.24
CA ALA A 65 -14.00 8.67 -21.68
C ALA A 65 -12.51 8.77 -22.04
N SER A 66 -11.68 9.39 -21.18
CA SER A 66 -10.27 9.69 -21.47
C SER A 66 -9.29 8.64 -20.97
N GLU A 67 -9.72 7.66 -20.18
CA GLU A 67 -8.82 6.77 -19.45
C GLU A 67 -9.22 5.31 -19.58
N ASP A 68 -8.23 4.42 -19.50
CA ASP A 68 -8.48 2.99 -19.35
C ASP A 68 -8.84 2.67 -17.90
N PHE A 69 -10.01 2.06 -17.68
CA PHE A 69 -10.49 1.59 -16.38
C PHE A 69 -10.36 0.06 -16.21
N ALA A 70 -9.59 -0.60 -17.07
CA ALA A 70 -9.26 -2.02 -16.92
C ALA A 70 -8.72 -2.30 -15.52
N ARG A 71 -9.40 -3.23 -14.84
CA ARG A 71 -9.16 -3.59 -13.45
C ARG A 71 -8.72 -5.03 -13.34
N ARG A 72 -7.85 -5.31 -12.36
CA ARG A 72 -7.40 -6.66 -12.02
C ARG A 72 -8.50 -7.46 -11.36
N TYR A 73 -9.23 -6.83 -10.44
CA TYR A 73 -10.32 -7.47 -9.72
C TYR A 73 -11.62 -6.70 -9.93
N GLU A 74 -12.65 -7.37 -10.43
CA GLU A 74 -13.88 -6.71 -10.86
C GLU A 74 -14.63 -6.03 -9.71
N VAL A 75 -14.56 -6.62 -8.50
CA VAL A 75 -15.32 -6.18 -7.32
C VAL A 75 -14.77 -4.89 -6.71
N ILE A 76 -13.47 -4.60 -6.85
CA ILE A 76 -12.88 -3.37 -6.32
C ILE A 76 -13.12 -2.25 -7.33
N TYR A 77 -13.85 -1.21 -6.91
CA TYR A 77 -14.11 -0.06 -7.75
C TYR A 77 -12.86 0.82 -7.89
N CYS A 78 -12.57 1.26 -9.12
CA CYS A 78 -11.49 2.20 -9.42
C CYS A 78 -12.06 3.62 -9.52
N CYS A 79 -12.02 4.37 -8.41
CA CYS A 79 -12.65 5.68 -8.29
C CYS A 79 -12.01 6.72 -9.22
N GLU A 80 -12.82 7.35 -10.06
CA GLU A 80 -12.49 8.41 -11.02
C GLU A 80 -12.16 9.77 -10.36
N TYR A 81 -12.53 9.93 -9.09
CA TYR A 81 -12.29 11.16 -8.32
C TYR A 81 -11.01 11.13 -7.49
N LEU A 82 -10.20 10.07 -7.61
CA LEU A 82 -8.91 9.99 -6.95
C LEU A 82 -7.86 10.79 -7.74
N GLY A 83 -7.19 11.73 -7.08
CA GLY A 83 -6.14 12.60 -7.65
C GLY A 83 -5.05 12.96 -6.63
N PHE A 84 -4.15 13.86 -7.01
CA PHE A 84 -3.19 14.49 -6.11
C PHE A 84 -3.86 15.63 -5.34
N LEU A 85 -3.52 15.78 -4.06
CA LEU A 85 -4.09 16.78 -3.14
C LEU A 85 -3.15 17.95 -2.86
N ASP A 86 -1.92 17.88 -3.36
CA ASP A 86 -0.84 18.85 -3.15
C ASP A 86 -0.08 19.07 -4.46
N LYS A 87 0.66 20.19 -4.51
CA LYS A 87 1.40 20.60 -5.72
C LYS A 87 2.67 19.77 -5.93
N GLU A 88 3.22 19.24 -4.84
CA GLU A 88 4.41 18.40 -4.81
C GLU A 88 4.12 16.95 -5.21
N GLU A 89 2.85 16.61 -5.47
CA GLU A 89 2.37 15.27 -5.85
C GLU A 89 2.75 14.17 -4.84
N LYS A 90 2.80 14.52 -3.56
CA LYS A 90 3.15 13.64 -2.45
C LYS A 90 1.95 12.96 -1.81
N LYS A 91 0.76 13.51 -1.97
CA LYS A 91 -0.48 13.01 -1.39
C LYS A 91 -1.51 12.75 -2.47
N VAL A 92 -2.03 11.54 -2.46
CA VAL A 92 -3.22 11.12 -3.21
C VAL A 92 -4.47 11.19 -2.33
N GLY A 93 -5.64 11.39 -2.92
CA GLY A 93 -6.91 11.32 -2.23
C GLY A 93 -8.08 11.82 -3.05
N CYS A 94 -9.24 11.95 -2.41
CA CYS A 94 -10.49 12.27 -3.08
C CYS A 94 -10.58 13.76 -3.40
N LEU A 95 -10.68 14.09 -4.69
CA LEU A 95 -10.87 15.46 -5.18
C LEU A 95 -12.24 16.05 -4.80
N LEU A 96 -13.22 15.20 -4.44
CA LEU A 96 -14.56 15.63 -3.99
C LEU A 96 -14.65 15.87 -2.48
N HIS A 97 -13.57 15.58 -1.74
CA HIS A 97 -13.60 15.66 -0.28
C HIS A 97 -13.81 17.12 0.18
N PRO A 98 -14.59 17.39 1.24
CA PRO A 98 -14.84 18.76 1.70
C PRO A 98 -13.57 19.52 2.09
N MET A 99 -12.54 18.82 2.56
CA MET A 99 -11.22 19.42 2.85
C MET A 99 -10.48 19.93 1.59
N GLN A 100 -10.96 19.60 0.40
CA GLN A 100 -10.40 20.08 -0.87
C GLN A 100 -11.30 21.12 -1.55
N ASN A 101 -12.48 21.41 -0.99
CA ASN A 101 -13.53 22.16 -1.64
C ASN A 101 -14.26 23.10 -0.67
N ASP A 102 -13.51 23.83 0.17
CA ASP A 102 -14.04 24.85 1.10
C ASP A 102 -15.20 24.36 1.99
N GLY A 103 -15.14 23.08 2.39
CA GLY A 103 -16.17 22.45 3.24
C GLY A 103 -17.36 21.87 2.47
N VAL A 104 -17.45 22.08 1.16
CA VAL A 104 -18.50 21.48 0.32
C VAL A 104 -18.17 20.01 0.06
N ASP A 105 -18.99 19.12 0.59
CA ASP A 105 -18.85 17.69 0.34
C ASP A 105 -19.53 17.32 -0.98
N MET A 106 -18.76 16.86 -1.95
CA MET A 106 -19.28 16.48 -3.27
C MET A 106 -19.32 14.96 -3.47
N ARG A 107 -19.06 14.16 -2.42
CA ARG A 107 -18.88 12.71 -2.53
C ARG A 107 -20.16 11.92 -2.83
N ASP A 108 -21.34 12.54 -2.74
CA ASP A 108 -22.63 11.89 -3.04
C ASP A 108 -22.73 11.33 -4.47
N VAL A 109 -22.00 11.92 -5.41
CA VAL A 109 -21.95 11.44 -6.80
C VAL A 109 -20.98 10.27 -7.02
N SER A 110 -20.19 9.91 -6.01
CA SER A 110 -19.24 8.80 -6.12
C SER A 110 -19.93 7.45 -5.96
N PHE A 111 -19.32 6.39 -6.49
CA PHE A 111 -19.87 5.03 -6.41
C PHE A 111 -20.23 4.57 -4.99
N TYR A 112 -19.40 4.91 -3.99
CA TYR A 112 -19.66 4.56 -2.60
C TYR A 112 -20.52 5.60 -1.86
N GLY A 113 -20.63 6.83 -2.36
CA GLY A 113 -21.36 7.91 -1.71
C GLY A 113 -20.67 8.47 -0.46
N GLN A 114 -21.20 9.58 0.07
CA GLN A 114 -20.61 10.29 1.21
C GLN A 114 -20.52 9.43 2.47
N GLU A 115 -21.60 8.74 2.85
CA GLU A 115 -21.68 8.00 4.11
C GLU A 115 -20.64 6.88 4.21
N LEU A 116 -20.57 6.01 3.20
CA LEU A 116 -19.60 4.92 3.17
C LEU A 116 -18.17 5.47 3.08
N CYS A 117 -17.92 6.47 2.23
CA CYS A 117 -16.59 7.06 2.12
C CYS A 117 -16.11 7.71 3.43
N ALA A 118 -16.99 8.36 4.20
CA ALA A 118 -16.64 9.02 5.44
C ALA A 118 -16.41 8.04 6.61
N GLY A 119 -17.16 6.92 6.64
CA GLY A 119 -17.08 5.92 7.71
C GLY A 119 -16.07 4.79 7.48
N HIS A 120 -15.47 4.69 6.29
CA HIS A 120 -14.66 3.53 5.93
C HIS A 120 -13.26 3.55 6.57
N LEU A 121 -12.95 2.50 7.34
CA LEU A 121 -11.60 2.15 7.76
C LEU A 121 -11.20 0.81 7.14
N CYS A 122 -10.03 0.77 6.50
CA CYS A 122 -9.54 -0.44 5.85
C CYS A 122 -9.10 -1.49 6.88
N PRO A 123 -8.97 -2.78 6.50
CA PRO A 123 -8.49 -3.84 7.37
C PRO A 123 -7.19 -3.52 8.13
N SER A 124 -6.29 -2.74 7.55
CA SER A 124 -5.04 -2.33 8.19
C SER A 124 -5.24 -1.57 9.50
N HIS A 125 -6.36 -0.84 9.68
CA HIS A 125 -6.70 -0.20 10.95
C HIS A 125 -6.96 -1.19 12.09
N TYR A 126 -7.37 -2.42 11.76
CA TYR A 126 -7.76 -3.44 12.72
C TYR A 126 -6.68 -4.49 12.93
N PHE A 127 -5.89 -4.78 11.90
CA PHE A 127 -4.95 -5.91 11.90
C PHE A 127 -3.47 -5.51 11.97
N ILE A 128 -3.10 -4.25 11.65
CA ILE A 128 -1.74 -3.77 11.90
C ILE A 128 -1.71 -3.11 13.28
N PRO A 129 -0.87 -3.57 14.22
CA PRO A 129 -0.72 -2.94 15.51
C PRO A 129 -0.41 -1.44 15.41
N HIS A 130 -0.91 -0.66 16.36
CA HIS A 130 -0.75 0.80 16.35
C HIS A 130 0.73 1.22 16.32
N SER A 131 1.57 0.55 17.11
CA SER A 131 3.04 0.69 17.11
C SER A 131 3.64 0.51 15.71
N GLN A 132 3.29 -0.56 15.02
CA GLN A 132 3.79 -0.86 13.68
C GLN A 132 3.28 0.15 12.65
N SER A 133 2.02 0.57 12.75
CA SER A 133 1.47 1.63 11.91
C SER A 133 2.23 2.96 12.07
N GLN A 134 2.57 3.34 13.30
CA GLN A 134 3.39 4.53 13.58
C GLN A 134 4.80 4.40 12.99
N ILE A 135 5.40 3.20 13.05
CA ILE A 135 6.69 2.92 12.40
C ILE A 135 6.58 3.14 10.88
N LEU A 136 5.57 2.56 10.23
CA LEU A 136 5.38 2.73 8.77
C LEU A 136 5.24 4.21 8.38
N ILE A 137 4.43 4.97 9.11
CA ILE A 137 4.23 6.41 8.88
C ILE A 137 5.54 7.18 9.03
N LYS A 138 6.37 6.79 10.01
CA LYS A 138 7.65 7.44 10.30
C LYS A 138 8.72 7.16 9.26
N ILE A 139 8.81 5.92 8.75
CA ILE A 139 9.96 5.51 7.92
C ILE A 139 9.71 5.59 6.42
N ILE A 140 8.46 5.47 5.95
CA ILE A 140 8.13 5.51 4.53
C ILE A 140 7.63 6.92 4.19
N ASP A 141 8.30 7.66 3.31
CA ASP A 141 7.90 9.01 2.89
C ASP A 141 7.49 9.10 1.42
N ASP A 142 6.85 8.04 0.93
CA ASP A 142 6.44 7.88 -0.45
C ASP A 142 5.03 7.30 -0.51
N TRP A 143 4.07 7.99 -1.12
CA TRP A 143 2.66 7.55 -1.13
C TRP A 143 2.48 6.18 -1.80
N TYR A 144 3.26 5.91 -2.85
CA TYR A 144 3.14 4.69 -3.64
C TYR A 144 3.60 3.48 -2.82
N LEU A 145 4.82 3.56 -2.28
CA LEU A 145 5.35 2.53 -1.40
C LEU A 145 4.51 2.40 -0.13
N TYR A 146 4.13 3.53 0.49
CA TYR A 146 3.35 3.55 1.71
C TYR A 146 2.02 2.81 1.53
N GLY A 147 1.28 3.11 0.46
CA GLY A 147 0.01 2.42 0.23
C GLY A 147 0.19 0.93 -0.09
N LEU A 148 1.20 0.55 -0.88
CA LEU A 148 1.49 -0.87 -1.17
C LEU A 148 1.84 -1.68 0.08
N VAL A 149 2.61 -1.08 1.01
CA VAL A 149 3.02 -1.71 2.27
C VAL A 149 1.88 -1.72 3.27
N LEU A 150 1.18 -0.60 3.44
CA LEU A 150 0.10 -0.43 4.41
C LEU A 150 -1.02 -1.45 4.19
N THR A 151 -1.36 -1.75 2.93
CA THR A 151 -2.40 -2.73 2.61
C THR A 151 -1.96 -4.18 2.71
N ASP A 152 -0.67 -4.44 2.91
CA ASP A 152 -0.12 -5.79 3.00
C ASP A 152 0.18 -6.16 4.45
N ILE A 153 -0.89 -6.51 5.18
CA ILE A 153 -0.86 -6.81 6.63
C ILE A 153 0.17 -7.90 6.95
N ASP A 154 0.24 -8.95 6.13
CA ASP A 154 1.13 -10.09 6.36
C ASP A 154 2.60 -9.71 6.21
N LEU A 155 2.93 -8.86 5.22
CA LEU A 155 4.27 -8.32 5.05
C LEU A 155 4.73 -7.57 6.31
N VAL A 156 3.87 -6.67 6.80
CA VAL A 156 4.19 -5.80 7.94
C VAL A 156 4.30 -6.61 9.22
N THR A 157 3.23 -7.32 9.57
CA THR A 157 3.13 -8.02 10.86
C THR A 157 4.11 -9.18 10.97
N THR A 158 4.39 -9.90 9.88
CA THR A 158 5.37 -11.00 9.89
C THR A 158 6.78 -10.46 10.08
N TYR A 159 7.15 -9.37 9.40
CA TYR A 159 8.49 -8.76 9.55
C TYR A 159 8.77 -8.35 10.99
N PHE A 160 7.87 -7.56 11.60
CA PHE A 160 8.04 -7.10 12.97
C PHE A 160 7.99 -8.23 13.99
N ARG A 161 7.16 -9.27 13.76
CA ARG A 161 7.14 -10.47 14.61
C ARG A 161 8.49 -11.20 14.59
N LEU A 162 9.03 -11.47 13.40
CA LEU A 162 10.31 -12.20 13.27
C LEU A 162 11.49 -11.47 13.93
N ILE A 163 11.47 -10.13 13.89
CA ILE A 163 12.41 -9.29 14.64
C ILE A 163 12.13 -9.40 16.14
N ALA A 164 10.88 -9.21 16.58
CA ALA A 164 10.49 -9.22 17.98
C ALA A 164 10.87 -10.53 18.68
N ASP A 165 10.63 -11.67 18.03
CA ASP A 165 10.98 -13.00 18.53
C ASP A 165 12.48 -13.16 18.82
N ARG A 166 13.33 -12.43 18.09
CA ARG A 166 14.80 -12.52 18.20
C ARG A 166 15.42 -11.47 19.10
N VAL A 167 14.84 -10.27 19.16
CA VAL A 167 15.29 -9.23 20.11
C VAL A 167 14.64 -9.38 21.49
N GLY A 168 13.62 -10.22 21.62
CA GLY A 168 12.92 -10.52 22.87
C GLY A 168 11.88 -9.48 23.28
N CYS A 169 11.58 -8.50 22.42
CA CYS A 169 10.56 -7.48 22.66
C CYS A 169 10.04 -6.90 21.34
N GLU A 170 8.85 -6.29 21.37
CA GLU A 170 8.32 -5.61 20.19
C GLU A 170 9.09 -4.31 19.88
N PRO A 171 9.62 -4.13 18.66
CA PRO A 171 10.22 -2.86 18.24
C PRO A 171 9.26 -1.69 18.41
N LYS A 172 9.69 -0.64 19.10
CA LYS A 172 8.88 0.56 19.34
C LYS A 172 9.21 1.69 18.36
N PRO A 173 8.27 2.59 18.01
CA PRO A 173 8.49 3.66 17.02
C PRO A 173 9.70 4.56 17.30
N GLU A 174 10.11 4.69 18.54
CA GLU A 174 11.19 5.56 19.00
C GLU A 174 12.54 5.12 18.43
N ILE A 175 12.80 3.80 18.35
CA ILE A 175 14.09 3.26 17.88
C ILE A 175 14.36 3.63 16.41
N PHE A 176 13.30 3.87 15.63
CA PHE A 176 13.39 4.29 14.23
C PHE A 176 13.75 5.78 14.07
N GLY A 177 14.11 6.47 15.16
CA GLY A 177 14.91 7.68 15.10
C GLY A 177 16.40 7.41 14.78
N ASN A 178 16.85 6.17 14.96
CA ASN A 178 18.16 5.72 14.49
C ASN A 178 18.11 5.47 12.98
N GLU A 179 18.89 6.23 12.21
CA GLU A 179 18.89 6.15 10.74
C GLU A 179 19.31 4.77 10.21
N HIS A 180 20.16 4.01 10.92
CA HIS A 180 20.54 2.67 10.49
C HIS A 180 19.36 1.69 10.55
N LEU A 181 18.64 1.65 11.69
CA LEU A 181 17.46 0.80 11.84
C LEU A 181 16.35 1.18 10.86
N LYS A 182 16.13 2.49 10.68
CA LYS A 182 15.19 3.02 9.69
C LYS A 182 15.54 2.57 8.28
N ASN A 183 16.80 2.71 7.86
CA ASN A 183 17.23 2.35 6.50
C ASN A 183 17.12 0.84 6.24
N ILE A 184 17.45 -0.01 7.22
CA ILE A 184 17.31 -1.47 7.10
C ILE A 184 15.83 -1.86 6.92
N ALA A 185 14.93 -1.31 7.73
CA ALA A 185 13.50 -1.59 7.59
C ALA A 185 12.93 -1.03 6.27
N LEU A 186 13.39 0.15 5.85
CA LEU A 186 12.96 0.75 4.60
C LEU A 186 13.45 -0.04 3.38
N GLU A 187 14.66 -0.61 3.43
CA GLU A 187 15.17 -1.54 2.40
C GLU A 187 14.24 -2.74 2.24
N TYR A 188 13.84 -3.37 3.34
CA TYR A 188 12.90 -4.49 3.32
C TYR A 188 11.56 -4.11 2.67
N PHE A 189 10.97 -2.98 3.06
CA PHE A 189 9.69 -2.54 2.49
C PHE A 189 9.80 -2.16 1.01
N ASN A 190 10.94 -1.60 0.58
CA ASN A 190 11.20 -1.26 -0.82
C ASN A 190 11.10 -2.48 -1.76
N TRP A 191 11.30 -3.71 -1.27
CA TRP A 191 11.09 -4.91 -2.07
C TRP A 191 9.65 -5.04 -2.61
N LYS A 192 8.65 -4.33 -2.06
CA LYS A 192 7.33 -4.20 -2.71
C LYS A 192 7.39 -3.65 -4.13
N THR A 193 8.48 -3.00 -4.53
CA THR A 193 8.72 -2.49 -5.89
C THR A 193 9.94 -3.12 -6.55
N THR A 194 10.95 -3.54 -5.79
CA THR A 194 12.25 -3.98 -6.32
C THR A 194 12.55 -5.47 -6.15
N TRP A 195 11.62 -6.27 -5.62
CA TRP A 195 11.85 -7.69 -5.36
C TRP A 195 12.29 -8.46 -6.62
N PRO A 196 13.48 -9.10 -6.61
CA PRO A 196 14.06 -9.73 -7.81
C PRO A 196 13.34 -11.01 -8.23
N PHE A 197 12.60 -11.66 -7.34
CA PHE A 197 11.86 -12.91 -7.62
C PHE A 197 10.37 -12.68 -7.83
N ARG A 198 9.96 -11.45 -8.16
CA ARG A 198 8.56 -11.07 -8.39
C ARG A 198 8.01 -11.75 -9.65
N SER A 199 6.80 -12.31 -9.55
CA SER A 199 6.04 -12.80 -10.70
C SER A 199 5.72 -11.66 -11.68
N LEU A 200 5.82 -11.95 -12.98
CA LEU A 200 5.47 -11.01 -14.05
C LEU A 200 3.98 -11.07 -14.43
N GLU A 201 3.19 -11.91 -13.77
CA GLU A 201 1.75 -12.05 -14.00
C GLU A 201 1.02 -10.74 -13.66
N THR A 202 0.24 -10.24 -14.60
CA THR A 202 -0.44 -8.94 -14.50
C THR A 202 -1.70 -8.99 -13.64
N ASN A 203 -2.24 -10.17 -13.38
CA ASN A 203 -3.41 -10.43 -12.54
C ASN A 203 -3.05 -10.83 -11.10
N ARG A 204 -1.82 -10.54 -10.66
CA ARG A 204 -1.36 -10.79 -9.29
C ARG A 204 -1.07 -9.48 -8.56
N LEU A 205 -1.55 -9.36 -7.33
CA LEU A 205 -1.17 -8.28 -6.41
C LEU A 205 -0.93 -8.83 -5.02
N GLY A 206 0.35 -8.83 -4.61
CA GLY A 206 0.75 -9.49 -3.36
C GLY A 206 0.44 -10.99 -3.40
N LYS A 207 -0.23 -11.46 -2.36
CA LYS A 207 -0.68 -12.85 -2.22
C LYS A 207 -1.91 -13.20 -3.06
N TYR A 208 -2.59 -12.23 -3.65
CA TYR A 208 -3.84 -12.46 -4.39
C TYR A 208 -3.60 -12.66 -5.87
N TYR A 209 -4.27 -13.66 -6.42
CA TYR A 209 -4.43 -13.91 -7.84
C TYR A 209 -5.89 -13.64 -8.20
N PHE A 210 -6.13 -12.91 -9.30
CA PHE A 210 -7.48 -12.52 -9.72
C PHE A 210 -7.88 -13.20 -11.03
N ASP A 211 -9.08 -13.78 -11.03
CA ASP A 211 -9.74 -14.37 -12.20
C ASP A 211 -11.13 -13.73 -12.35
N GLY A 212 -11.15 -12.52 -12.92
CA GLY A 212 -12.36 -11.71 -13.07
C GLY A 212 -12.95 -11.29 -11.72
N SER A 213 -14.04 -11.96 -11.32
CA SER A 213 -14.77 -11.70 -10.07
C SER A 213 -14.36 -12.60 -8.90
N GLN A 214 -13.51 -13.61 -9.15
CA GLN A 214 -12.96 -14.48 -8.12
C GLN A 214 -11.52 -14.09 -7.78
N TYR A 215 -11.13 -14.30 -6.52
CA TYR A 215 -9.73 -14.21 -6.11
C TYR A 215 -9.29 -15.52 -5.44
N MET A 216 -8.04 -15.88 -5.65
CA MET A 216 -7.37 -17.00 -5.00
C MET A 216 -6.15 -16.49 -4.25
N ILE A 217 -5.75 -17.21 -3.20
CA ILE A 217 -4.45 -16.98 -2.56
C ILE A 217 -3.42 -17.76 -3.36
N SER A 218 -2.40 -17.07 -3.85
CA SER A 218 -1.25 -17.66 -4.52
C SER A 218 -0.54 -18.64 -3.60
N HIS A 219 0.06 -19.66 -4.19
CA HIS A 219 0.76 -20.72 -3.47
C HIS A 219 2.18 -20.85 -4.00
N ILE A 220 3.13 -21.11 -3.10
CA ILE A 220 4.50 -21.49 -3.43
C ILE A 220 4.59 -22.99 -3.20
N ASP A 221 4.88 -23.74 -4.26
CA ASP A 221 5.02 -25.20 -4.22
C ASP A 221 6.41 -25.58 -3.68
N TYR A 222 6.53 -25.65 -2.36
CA TYR A 222 7.78 -26.02 -1.67
C TYR A 222 8.17 -27.49 -1.91
N GLU A 223 7.18 -28.38 -2.04
CA GLU A 223 7.41 -29.82 -2.26
C GLU A 223 8.13 -30.06 -3.58
N LYS A 224 7.78 -29.32 -4.64
CA LYS A 224 8.50 -29.35 -5.92
C LYS A 224 9.99 -29.01 -5.79
N PHE A 225 10.38 -28.25 -4.78
CA PHE A 225 11.77 -27.91 -4.50
C PHE A 225 12.42 -28.83 -3.45
N GLY A 226 11.71 -29.86 -2.98
CA GLY A 226 12.17 -30.73 -1.90
C GLY A 226 12.37 -29.98 -0.59
N ARG A 227 11.58 -28.94 -0.34
CA ARG A 227 11.65 -28.08 0.85
C ARG A 227 10.37 -28.19 1.66
N GLU A 228 10.49 -27.96 2.96
CA GLU A 228 9.33 -27.68 3.81
C GLU A 228 8.83 -26.24 3.58
N ILE A 229 7.62 -25.94 4.05
CA ILE A 229 7.06 -24.60 3.97
C ILE A 229 7.94 -23.63 4.77
N SER A 230 8.43 -22.60 4.09
CA SER A 230 9.27 -21.59 4.71
C SER A 230 8.55 -20.85 5.84
N PRO A 231 9.22 -20.54 6.97
CA PRO A 231 8.70 -19.59 7.95
C PRO A 231 8.49 -18.17 7.35
N LEU A 232 9.10 -17.88 6.20
CA LEU A 232 8.96 -16.64 5.46
C LEU A 232 7.80 -16.69 4.44
N ASN A 233 7.02 -17.76 4.39
CA ASN A 233 5.98 -17.96 3.36
C ASN A 233 5.04 -16.75 3.21
N ALA A 234 4.58 -16.17 4.32
CA ALA A 234 3.72 -14.99 4.31
C ALA A 234 4.39 -13.80 3.58
N ILE A 235 5.67 -13.54 3.89
CA ILE A 235 6.47 -12.48 3.25
C ILE A 235 6.67 -12.78 1.77
N LEU A 236 7.03 -14.01 1.42
CA LEU A 236 7.27 -14.42 0.04
C LEU A 236 6.01 -14.27 -0.82
N LEU A 237 4.83 -14.62 -0.29
CA LEU A 237 3.55 -14.39 -0.95
C LEU A 237 3.24 -12.91 -1.11
N SER A 238 3.45 -12.08 -0.08
CA SER A 238 3.26 -10.62 -0.11
C SER A 238 4.15 -9.90 -1.13
N LEU A 239 5.36 -10.42 -1.36
CA LEU A 239 6.28 -9.94 -2.40
C LEU A 239 5.95 -10.46 -3.81
N SER A 240 4.86 -11.21 -3.95
CA SER A 240 4.45 -11.87 -5.19
C SER A 240 5.53 -12.77 -5.76
N SER A 241 6.23 -13.52 -4.91
CA SER A 241 7.37 -14.34 -5.31
C SER A 241 6.96 -15.49 -6.24
N SER A 242 7.86 -15.83 -7.16
CA SER A 242 7.82 -17.02 -8.01
C SER A 242 9.24 -17.53 -8.20
N PHE A 243 9.41 -18.86 -8.13
CA PHE A 243 10.73 -19.50 -8.15
C PHE A 243 10.77 -20.61 -9.20
N LYS A 244 11.90 -20.73 -9.88
CA LYS A 244 12.15 -21.79 -10.88
C LYS A 244 12.75 -23.04 -10.25
N ASN A 245 13.49 -22.88 -9.16
CA ASN A 245 14.23 -23.96 -8.50
C ASN A 245 14.49 -23.64 -7.02
N ALA A 246 14.98 -24.64 -6.28
CA ALA A 246 15.31 -24.53 -4.86
C ALA A 246 16.38 -23.46 -4.54
N ALA A 247 17.29 -23.18 -5.47
CA ALA A 247 18.36 -22.20 -5.26
C ALA A 247 17.85 -20.75 -5.32
N GLU A 248 16.86 -20.45 -6.18
CA GLU A 248 16.19 -19.14 -6.18
C GLU A 248 15.39 -18.92 -4.90
N LEU A 249 14.69 -19.96 -4.41
CA LEU A 249 14.00 -19.90 -3.12
C LEU A 249 14.98 -19.65 -1.97
N GLU A 250 16.09 -20.39 -1.92
CA GLU A 250 17.13 -20.20 -0.90
C GLU A 250 17.77 -18.80 -0.96
N ALA A 251 18.03 -18.29 -2.16
CA ALA A 251 18.55 -16.93 -2.35
C ALA A 251 17.55 -15.87 -1.85
N ALA A 252 16.25 -16.04 -2.13
CA ALA A 252 15.19 -15.17 -1.63
C ALA A 252 15.09 -15.16 -0.10
N GLU A 253 15.10 -16.35 0.52
CA GLU A 253 15.11 -16.48 1.96
C GLU A 253 16.36 -15.84 2.57
N GLY A 254 17.51 -16.02 1.92
CA GLY A 254 18.78 -15.41 2.31
C GLY A 254 18.74 -13.88 2.33
N LEU A 255 18.10 -13.24 1.34
CA LEU A 255 17.91 -11.78 1.34
C LEU A 255 17.11 -11.31 2.57
N ILE A 256 15.98 -11.95 2.83
CA ILE A 256 15.08 -11.57 3.95
C ILE A 256 15.77 -11.82 5.29
N TRP A 257 16.40 -12.98 5.47
CA TRP A 257 17.11 -13.29 6.71
C TRP A 257 18.33 -12.41 6.93
N SER A 258 19.05 -12.05 5.88
CA SER A 258 20.15 -11.09 5.95
C SER A 258 19.67 -9.73 6.44
N ASN A 259 18.57 -9.21 5.88
CA ASN A 259 17.98 -7.94 6.34
C ASN A 259 17.54 -8.02 7.82
N ILE A 260 16.84 -9.07 8.23
CA ILE A 260 16.43 -9.28 9.63
C ILE A 260 17.66 -9.39 10.55
N GLY A 261 18.69 -10.14 10.15
CA GLY A 261 19.93 -10.29 10.91
C GLY A 261 20.69 -8.98 11.07
N ASN A 262 20.72 -8.16 10.01
CA ASN A 262 21.30 -6.82 10.03
C ASN A 262 20.51 -5.91 10.98
N PHE A 263 19.18 -5.98 10.97
CA PHE A 263 18.33 -5.22 11.90
C PHE A 263 18.65 -5.59 13.35
N ILE A 264 18.69 -6.88 13.67
CA ILE A 264 18.94 -7.38 15.03
C ILE A 264 20.34 -6.99 15.52
N SER A 265 21.37 -7.20 14.68
CA SER A 265 22.75 -6.86 15.04
C SER A 265 22.93 -5.35 15.26
N THR A 266 22.22 -4.55 14.47
CA THR A 266 22.20 -3.09 14.63
C THR A 266 21.44 -2.70 15.90
N TYR A 267 20.31 -3.34 16.17
CA TYR A 267 19.51 -3.11 17.38
C TYR A 267 20.36 -3.33 18.64
N GLN A 268 20.97 -4.51 18.77
CA GLN A 268 21.82 -4.88 19.91
C GLN A 268 23.05 -3.99 20.11
N ARG A 269 23.49 -3.29 19.06
CA ARG A 269 24.60 -2.33 19.15
C ARG A 269 24.16 -1.00 19.79
N TYR A 270 22.91 -0.62 19.62
CA TYR A 270 22.40 0.70 20.03
C TYR A 270 21.41 0.65 21.20
N PHE A 271 20.83 -0.51 21.49
CA PHE A 271 19.77 -0.73 22.49
C PHE A 271 19.96 -2.07 23.20
#